data_AF-A0A914RZN3-F1
#
_entry.id   AF-A0A914RZN3-F1
#
_cell.length_a   1.000
_cell.length_b   1.000
_cell.length_c   1.000
_cell.angle_alpha   90.00
_cell.angle_beta   90.00
_cell.angle_gamma   90.00
#
_symmetry.space_group_name_H-M   'P 1'
#
loop_
_entity.id
_entity.type
_entity.pdbx_description
1 polymer ?
#
loop_
_entity_poly.entity_id
_entity_poly.type
_entity_poly.pdbx_seq_one_letter_code
_entity_poly.pdbx_strand_id
1 'polypeptide(L)'
;MDVRKIIAFIGAFYWIVMTVLIVPGAVVASFFTIMLPAMLIWIPLHNWIDHKLCRMVNDHWVSASQSAGLNVIEYGDDISEIAEKRVLFLSNHLGLVDHFVLMCAMYNKGTIAEKVRLKKEIYHLM
;
A
#
# COMPACT_ATOMS: atom_id res chain seq x y z
N MET A 1 14.31 -15.89 -31.44
CA MET A 1 13.39 -15.57 -30.32
C MET A 1 12.42 -14.54 -30.84
N ASP A 2 11.11 -14.77 -30.70
CA ASP A 2 10.06 -13.90 -31.24
C ASP A 2 10.15 -12.49 -30.62
N VAL A 3 9.92 -11.44 -31.40
CA VAL A 3 10.09 -10.03 -30.95
C VAL A 3 9.25 -9.74 -29.71
N ARG A 4 8.06 -10.36 -29.63
CA ARG A 4 7.17 -10.29 -28.46
C ARG A 4 7.82 -10.85 -27.19
N LYS A 5 8.55 -11.96 -27.31
CA LYS A 5 9.25 -12.58 -26.18
C LYS A 5 10.42 -11.70 -25.72
N ILE A 6 11.15 -11.10 -26.66
CA ILE A 6 12.25 -10.17 -26.34
C ILE A 6 11.73 -8.96 -25.55
N ILE A 7 10.64 -8.34 -26.00
CA ILE A 7 10.02 -7.20 -25.32
C ILE A 7 9.53 -7.60 -23.92
N ALA A 8 8.90 -8.77 -23.78
CA ALA A 8 8.46 -9.29 -22.49
C ALA A 8 9.63 -9.50 -21.52
N PHE A 9 10.76 -10.06 -22.00
CA PHE A 9 11.96 -10.23 -21.18
C PHE A 9 12.59 -8.90 -20.74
N ILE A 10 12.64 -7.90 -21.63
CA ILE A 10 13.12 -6.55 -21.29
C ILE A 10 12.22 -5.91 -20.24
N GLY A 11 10.90 -6.03 -20.40
CA GLY A 11 9.91 -5.55 -19.42
C GLY A 11 10.07 -6.23 -18.07
N ALA A 12 10.20 -7.56 -18.04
CA ALA A 12 10.41 -8.33 -16.82
C ALA A 12 11.74 -7.96 -16.13
N PHE A 13 12.82 -7.77 -16.88
CA PHE A 13 14.11 -7.36 -16.32
C PHE A 13 14.05 -5.95 -15.70
N TYR A 14 13.50 -4.99 -16.43
CA TYR A 14 13.27 -3.63 -15.91
C TYR A 14 12.43 -3.66 -14.63
N TRP A 15 11.39 -4.50 -14.63
CA TRP A 15 10.51 -4.67 -13.49
C TRP A 15 11.24 -5.23 -12.26
N ILE A 16 12.06 -6.29 -12.42
CA ILE A 16 12.86 -6.84 -11.31
C ILE A 16 13.80 -5.77 -10.74
N VAL A 17 14.48 -5.01 -11.61
CA VAL A 17 15.39 -3.93 -11.17
C VAL A 17 14.62 -2.86 -10.39
N MET A 18 13.44 -2.46 -10.87
CA MET A 18 12.60 -1.47 -10.18
C MET A 18 12.14 -1.96 -8.81
N THR A 19 11.64 -3.20 -8.73
CA THR A 19 11.06 -3.76 -7.50
C THR A 19 12.11 -4.15 -6.46
N VAL A 20 13.26 -4.70 -6.86
CA VAL A 20 14.27 -5.22 -5.92
C VAL A 20 15.26 -4.15 -5.47
N LEU A 21 15.58 -3.18 -6.35
CA LEU A 21 16.65 -2.20 -6.08
C LEU A 21 16.11 -0.80 -5.90
N ILE A 22 15.39 -0.29 -6.91
CA ILE A 22 15.02 1.13 -6.96
C ILE A 22 13.99 1.48 -5.89
N VAL A 23 12.91 0.71 -5.77
CA VAL A 23 11.83 0.99 -4.81
C VAL A 23 12.31 0.87 -3.36
N PRO A 24 12.99 -0.22 -2.92
CA PRO A 24 13.53 -0.30 -1.56
C PRO A 24 14.52 0.83 -1.27
N GLY A 25 15.40 1.16 -2.21
CA GLY A 25 16.34 2.28 -2.07
C GLY A 25 15.63 3.62 -1.91
N ALA A 26 14.59 3.88 -2.72
CA ALA A 26 13.79 5.10 -2.64
C ALA A 26 12.99 5.19 -1.32
N VAL A 27 12.45 4.07 -0.83
CA VAL A 27 11.75 4.00 0.46
C VAL A 27 12.72 4.35 1.59
N VAL A 28 13.90 3.72 1.64
CA VAL A 28 14.92 4.00 2.66
C VAL A 28 15.38 5.46 2.59
N ALA A 29 15.68 5.97 1.39
CA ALA A 29 16.12 7.34 1.21
C ALA A 29 15.04 8.35 1.64
N SER A 30 13.79 8.18 1.21
CA SER A 30 12.67 9.06 1.56
C SER A 30 12.37 9.04 3.06
N PHE A 31 12.53 7.88 3.72
CA PHE A 31 12.40 7.77 5.17
C PHE A 31 13.40 8.67 5.89
N PHE A 32 14.70 8.55 5.58
CA PHE A 32 15.74 9.33 6.27
C PHE A 32 15.75 10.80 5.90
N THR A 33 15.47 11.15 4.64
CA THR A 33 15.63 12.53 4.14
C THR A 33 14.38 13.38 4.30
N ILE A 34 13.18 12.78 4.28
CA ILE A 34 11.92 13.52 4.27
C ILE A 34 11.07 13.19 5.50
N MET A 35 10.83 11.91 5.78
CA MET A 35 9.91 11.52 6.85
C MET A 35 10.45 11.82 8.24
N LEU A 36 11.71 11.45 8.51
CA LEU A 36 12.32 11.65 9.82
C LEU A 36 12.40 13.15 10.20
N PRO A 37 12.82 14.06 9.31
CA PRO A 37 12.74 15.49 9.57
C PRO A 37 11.31 16.01 9.72
N ALA A 38 10.37 15.55 8.89
CA ALA A 38 8.97 15.96 8.98
C ALA A 38 8.32 15.54 10.31
N MET A 39 8.69 14.38 10.85
CA MET A 39 8.23 13.90 12.16
C MET A 39 8.66 14.84 13.29
N LEU A 40 9.90 15.36 13.23
CA LEU A 40 10.46 16.26 14.24
C LEU A 40 9.86 17.67 14.18
N ILE A 41 9.46 18.12 12.99
CA ILE A 41 8.94 19.49 12.78
C ILE A 41 7.43 19.54 12.93
N TRP A 42 6.68 18.63 12.30
CA TRP A 42 5.23 18.73 12.22
C TRP A 42 4.53 17.38 11.96
N ILE A 43 3.94 16.80 13.01
CA ILE A 43 3.26 15.49 12.96
C ILE A 43 2.13 15.41 11.91
N PRO A 44 1.23 16.41 11.75
CA PRO A 44 0.24 16.41 10.67
C PRO A 44 0.84 16.33 9.26
N LEU A 45 1.97 17.01 9.01
CA LEU A 45 2.65 16.94 7.72
C LEU A 45 3.29 15.57 7.51
N HIS A 46 3.94 15.03 8.54
CA HIS A 46 4.44 13.66 8.52
C HIS A 46 3.35 12.66 8.12
N ASN A 47 2.18 12.72 8.76
CA ASN A 47 1.08 11.80 8.47
C ASN A 47 0.51 11.99 7.05
N TRP A 48 0.49 13.22 6.54
CA TRP A 48 0.06 13.48 5.16
C TRP A 48 1.06 12.93 4.13
N ILE A 49 2.36 13.12 4.37
CA ILE A 49 3.44 12.57 3.52
C ILE A 49 3.41 11.04 3.55
N ASP A 50 3.32 10.46 4.75
CA ASP A 50 3.25 9.01 4.95
C ASP A 50 2.09 8.39 4.16
N HIS A 51 0.89 8.97 4.27
CA HIS A 51 -0.27 8.50 3.53
C HIS A 51 -0.07 8.56 2.02
N LYS A 52 0.61 9.60 1.51
CA LYS A 52 0.90 9.75 0.09
C LYS A 52 1.94 8.74 -0.39
N LEU A 53 3.01 8.54 0.37
CA LEU A 53 4.07 7.57 0.07
C LEU A 53 3.54 6.13 0.11
N CYS A 54 2.79 5.77 1.15
CA CYS A 54 2.16 4.47 1.26
C CYS A 54 1.23 4.19 0.08
N ARG A 55 0.47 5.18 -0.39
CA ARG A 55 -0.35 5.03 -1.60
C ARG A 55 0.49 4.77 -2.85
N MET A 56 1.56 5.54 -3.07
CA MET A 56 2.46 5.34 -4.22
C MET A 56 3.13 3.96 -4.21
N VAL A 57 3.55 3.49 -3.03
CA VAL A 57 4.13 2.15 -2.85
C VAL A 57 3.07 1.09 -3.14
N ASN A 58 1.85 1.25 -2.63
CA ASN A 58 0.73 0.35 -2.92
C ASN A 58 0.42 0.30 -4.43
N ASP A 59 0.36 1.45 -5.11
CA ASP A 59 0.12 1.52 -6.56
C ASP A 59 1.20 0.76 -7.35
N HIS A 60 2.47 0.90 -6.96
CA HIS A 60 3.57 0.14 -7.55
C HIS A 60 3.38 -1.36 -7.36
N TRP A 61 3.12 -1.81 -6.12
CA TRP A 61 2.97 -3.23 -5.80
C TRP A 61 1.74 -3.87 -6.44
N VAL A 62 0.61 -3.17 -6.52
CA VAL A 62 -0.58 -3.66 -7.23
C VAL A 62 -0.29 -3.85 -8.71
N SER A 63 0.33 -2.86 -9.36
CA SER A 63 0.76 -2.96 -10.75
C SER A 63 1.75 -4.12 -10.96
N ALA A 64 2.67 -4.28 -10.01
CA ALA A 64 3.64 -5.37 -9.99
C ALA A 64 2.96 -6.75 -9.88
N SER A 65 2.05 -6.91 -8.94
CA SER A 65 1.30 -8.15 -8.74
C SER A 65 0.49 -8.53 -9.98
N GLN A 66 -0.21 -7.57 -10.60
CA GLN A 66 -0.96 -7.82 -11.83
C GLN A 66 -0.04 -8.21 -13.00
N SER A 67 1.11 -7.54 -13.15
CA SER A 67 2.11 -7.85 -14.18
C SER A 67 2.74 -9.25 -13.99
N ALA A 68 2.85 -9.69 -12.74
CA ALA A 68 3.30 -11.04 -12.38
C ALA A 68 2.20 -12.12 -12.54
N GLY A 69 0.98 -11.73 -12.95
CA GLY A 69 -0.14 -12.65 -13.14
C GLY A 69 -0.95 -12.96 -11.88
N LEU A 70 -0.78 -12.22 -10.79
CA LEU A 70 -1.64 -12.34 -9.62
C LEU A 70 -3.04 -11.84 -9.96
N ASN A 71 -4.03 -12.72 -9.90
CA ASN A 71 -5.43 -12.38 -10.06
C ASN A 71 -6.15 -12.59 -8.72
N VAL A 72 -6.63 -11.52 -8.11
CA VAL A 72 -7.38 -11.55 -6.84
C VAL A 72 -8.86 -11.57 -7.16
N ILE A 73 -9.54 -12.64 -6.74
CA ILE A 73 -11.00 -12.79 -6.86
C ILE A 73 -11.58 -12.67 -5.46
N GLU A 74 -12.53 -11.75 -5.31
CA GLU A 74 -13.17 -11.47 -4.03
C GLU A 74 -14.55 -12.13 -3.97
N TYR A 75 -14.83 -12.76 -2.84
CA TYR A 75 -16.15 -13.32 -2.53
C TYR A 75 -16.61 -12.73 -1.20
N GLY A 76 -17.88 -12.37 -1.11
CA GLY A 76 -18.45 -11.81 0.11
C GLY A 76 -19.91 -11.42 -0.06
N ASP A 77 -20.57 -11.20 1.07
CA ASP A 77 -21.93 -10.65 1.12
C ASP A 77 -21.91 -9.14 0.88
N ASP A 78 -23.08 -8.58 0.53
CA ASP A 78 -23.24 -7.13 0.42
C ASP A 78 -23.09 -6.47 1.81
N ILE A 79 -22.01 -5.71 1.97
CA ILE A 79 -21.69 -4.97 3.20
C ILE A 79 -22.06 -3.48 3.11
N SER A 80 -22.86 -3.07 2.13
CA SER A 80 -23.21 -1.65 1.90
C SER A 80 -23.77 -0.96 3.15
N GLU A 81 -24.48 -1.67 4.03
CA GLU A 81 -25.04 -1.12 5.28
C GLU A 81 -23.98 -0.75 6.33
N ILE A 82 -22.79 -1.34 6.26
CA ILE A 82 -21.68 -1.12 7.19
C ILE A 82 -20.46 -0.47 6.53
N ALA A 83 -20.48 -0.27 5.21
CA ALA A 83 -19.38 0.29 4.44
C ALA A 83 -18.93 1.69 4.91
N GLU A 84 -19.86 2.49 5.44
CA GLU A 84 -19.60 3.84 5.96
C GLU A 84 -19.13 3.85 7.43
N LYS A 85 -19.06 2.68 8.09
CA LYS A 85 -18.62 2.55 9.48
C LYS A 85 -17.15 2.14 9.53
N ARG A 86 -16.42 2.62 10.53
CA ARG A 86 -15.08 2.10 10.83
C ARG A 86 -15.21 0.65 11.30
N VAL A 87 -14.67 -0.27 10.51
CA VAL A 87 -14.63 -1.70 10.82
C VAL A 87 -13.19 -2.12 11.09
N LEU A 88 -13.03 -3.06 12.02
CA LEU A 88 -11.75 -3.72 12.23
C LEU A 88 -11.58 -4.76 11.12
N PHE A 89 -10.57 -4.57 10.27
CA PHE A 89 -10.20 -5.55 9.26
C PHE A 89 -9.29 -6.62 9.89
N LEU A 90 -9.74 -7.87 9.89
CA LEU A 90 -8.99 -9.02 10.40
C LEU A 90 -8.74 -10.00 9.25
N SER A 91 -7.48 -10.10 8.83
CA SER A 91 -7.03 -11.16 7.92
C SER A 91 -6.35 -12.27 8.72
N ASN A 92 -6.49 -13.51 8.27
CA ASN A 92 -5.50 -14.52 8.64
C ASN A 92 -4.13 -14.15 8.06
N HIS A 93 -3.07 -14.77 8.57
CA HIS A 93 -1.73 -14.53 8.06
C HIS A 93 -0.98 -15.86 7.94
N LEU A 94 -0.80 -16.31 6.70
CA LEU A 94 -0.08 -17.52 6.30
C LEU A 94 1.27 -17.20 5.67
N GLY A 95 1.42 -16.03 5.02
CA GLY A 95 2.69 -15.65 4.42
C GLY A 95 2.75 -14.25 3.83
N LEU A 96 3.90 -13.92 3.23
CA LEU A 96 4.17 -12.60 2.64
C LEU A 96 3.17 -12.26 1.53
N VAL A 97 2.71 -13.26 0.77
CA VAL A 97 1.77 -13.09 -0.34
C VAL A 97 0.44 -12.48 0.11
N ASP A 98 0.01 -12.73 1.36
CA ASP A 98 -1.22 -12.17 1.91
C ASP A 98 -1.21 -10.64 1.86
N HIS A 99 -0.04 -10.01 2.08
CA HIS A 99 0.08 -8.56 2.00
C HIS A 99 -0.24 -8.05 0.59
N PHE A 100 0.27 -8.71 -0.45
CA PHE A 100 0.00 -8.32 -1.83
C PHE A 100 -1.46 -8.57 -2.23
N VAL A 101 -2.05 -9.66 -1.74
CA VAL A 101 -3.47 -9.95 -1.94
C VAL A 101 -4.33 -8.85 -1.31
N LEU A 102 -4.02 -8.43 -0.08
CA LEU A 102 -4.72 -7.34 0.61
C LEU A 102 -4.52 -5.98 -0.07
N MET A 103 -3.29 -5.66 -0.49
CA MET A 103 -2.99 -4.44 -1.25
C MET A 103 -3.79 -4.36 -2.55
N CYS A 104 -3.91 -5.47 -3.27
CA CYS A 104 -4.73 -5.58 -4.48
C CYS A 104 -6.22 -5.51 -4.17
N ALA A 105 -6.69 -6.22 -3.15
CA ALA A 105 -8.10 -6.24 -2.77
C ALA A 105 -8.59 -4.87 -2.29
N MET A 106 -7.75 -4.10 -1.60
CA MET A 106 -8.09 -2.76 -1.10
C MET A 106 -7.75 -1.66 -2.11
N TYR A 107 -7.20 -2.00 -3.27
CA TYR A 107 -6.84 -1.03 -4.29
C TYR A 107 -8.08 -0.29 -4.78
N ASN A 108 -8.00 1.04 -4.79
CA ASN A 108 -9.06 1.92 -5.28
C ASN A 108 -10.40 1.88 -4.50
N LYS A 109 -10.46 1.23 -3.33
CA LYS A 109 -11.64 1.19 -2.45
C LYS A 109 -11.77 2.41 -1.51
N GLY A 110 -11.19 3.55 -1.89
CA GLY A 110 -11.23 4.79 -1.13
C GLY A 110 -10.16 4.90 -0.03
N THR A 111 -10.35 5.84 0.89
CA THR A 111 -9.38 6.17 1.94
C THR A 111 -9.96 5.95 3.32
N ILE A 112 -9.27 5.16 4.15
CA ILE A 112 -9.66 4.89 5.55
C ILE A 112 -9.47 6.14 6.44
N ALA A 113 -8.66 7.11 5.97
CA ALA A 113 -8.32 8.31 6.73
C ALA A 113 -9.40 9.40 6.61
N GLU A 114 -10.51 9.22 7.33
CA GLU A 114 -11.25 10.38 7.83
C GLU A 114 -10.30 11.19 8.74
N LYS A 115 -10.25 12.53 8.57
CA LYS A 115 -9.50 13.45 9.43
C LYS A 115 -9.72 13.02 10.88
N VAL A 116 -8.71 12.42 11.50
CA VAL A 116 -8.77 12.06 12.91
C VAL A 116 -8.78 13.37 13.70
N ARG A 117 -9.98 13.92 13.91
CA ARG A 117 -10.25 14.76 15.06
C ARG A 117 -10.15 13.79 16.22
N LEU A 118 -8.94 13.66 16.79
CA LEU A 118 -8.71 12.91 18.02
C LEU A 118 -9.65 13.50 19.06
N LYS A 119 -10.86 12.94 19.16
CA LYS A 119 -11.69 13.09 20.34
C LYS A 119 -10.87 12.42 21.43
N LYS A 120 -10.57 13.22 22.44
CA LYS A 120 -9.73 12.98 23.61
C LYS A 120 -10.20 11.81 24.51
N GLU A 121 -10.91 10.83 23.97
CA GLU A 121 -11.63 9.81 24.76
C GLU A 121 -10.80 8.53 25.00
N ILE A 122 -9.66 8.33 24.31
CA ILE A 122 -8.83 7.12 24.49
C ILE A 122 -7.86 7.21 25.69
N TYR A 123 -7.59 8.41 26.23
CA TYR A 123 -6.72 8.56 27.42
C TYR A 123 -7.40 8.22 28.76
N HIS A 124 -8.65 7.75 28.76
CA HIS A 124 -9.35 7.33 29.98
C HIS A 124 -9.42 5.81 30.19
N LEU A 125 -8.79 5.02 29.33
CA LEU A 125 -8.76 3.55 29.41
C LEU A 125 -7.36 2.97 29.66
N MET A 126 -6.41 3.79 30.14
CA MET A 126 -5.09 3.33 30.55
C MET A 126 -4.74 3.85 31.94
#